data_AF-A0A2R9SN85-F1
#
_entry.id   AF-A0A2R9SN85-F1
#
_cell.length_a   1.000
_cell.length_b   1.000
_cell.length_c   1.000
_cell.angle_alpha   90.00
_cell.angle_beta   90.00
_cell.angle_gamma   90.00
#
_symmetry.space_group_name_H-M   'P 1'
#
loop_
_entity.id
_entity.type
_entity.pdbx_description
1 polymer ?
#
loop_
_entity_poly.entity_id
_entity_poly.type
_entity_poly.pdbx_seq_one_letter_code
_entity_poly.pdbx_strand_id
1 'polypeptide(L)' 'MAGERSPERDKAKLMWLGNGGTMKLKDIAAALSIGETQVRKWKFQDKWTARFE' A
#
# COMPACT_ATOMS: atom_id res chain seq x y z
N MET A 1 -21.05 -3.52 -7.60
CA MET A 1 -20.45 -2.55 -6.67
C MET A 1 -18.95 -2.79 -6.62
N ALA A 2 -18.11 -1.74 -6.68
CA ALA A 2 -16.67 -1.88 -6.48
C ALA A 2 -16.45 -2.46 -5.08
N GLY A 3 -16.04 -3.73 -5.02
CA GLY A 3 -15.89 -4.47 -3.77
C GLY A 3 -15.12 -3.66 -2.75
N GLU A 4 -15.64 -3.61 -1.54
CA GLU A 4 -15.11 -2.84 -0.41
C GLU A 4 -13.58 -2.93 -0.40
N ARG A 5 -12.92 -1.88 -0.88
CA ARG A 5 -11.48 -1.77 -0.72
C ARG A 5 -11.26 -1.78 0.77
N SER A 6 -10.54 -2.79 1.27
CA SER A 6 -10.16 -2.84 2.67
C SER A 6 -9.59 -1.47 3.04
N PRO A 7 -10.09 -0.80 4.09
CA PRO A 7 -9.66 0.55 4.43
C PRO A 7 -8.15 0.62 4.67
N GLU A 8 -7.53 -0.49 5.09
CA GLU A 8 -6.08 -0.63 5.22
C GLU A 8 -5.35 -0.53 3.86
N ARG A 9 -5.93 -0.98 2.76
CA ARG A 9 -5.31 -0.93 1.42
C ARG A 9 -5.16 0.50 0.95
N ASP A 10 -6.21 1.29 1.06
CA ASP A 10 -6.17 2.72 0.71
C ASP A 10 -5.24 3.47 1.66
N LYS A 11 -5.28 3.21 2.98
CA LYS A 11 -4.33 3.81 3.93
C LYS A 11 -2.88 3.47 3.59
N ALA A 12 -2.58 2.20 3.28
CA ALA A 12 -1.24 1.75 2.94
C ALA A 12 -0.72 2.47 1.69
N LYS A 13 -1.58 2.59 0.67
CA LYS A 13 -1.27 3.27 -0.59
C LYS A 13 -1.04 4.76 -0.37
N LEU A 14 -1.88 5.40 0.44
CA LEU A 14 -1.73 6.82 0.80
C LEU A 14 -0.45 7.08 1.58
N MET A 15 -0.09 6.24 2.55
CA MET A 15 1.18 6.37 3.27
C MET A 15 2.38 6.25 2.33
N TRP A 16 2.38 5.24 1.46
CA TRP A 16 3.46 5.04 0.51
C TRP A 16 3.58 6.17 -0.52
N LEU A 17 2.46 6.60 -1.10
CA LEU A 17 2.42 7.72 -2.06
C LEU A 17 2.75 9.05 -1.39
N GLY A 18 2.28 9.29 -0.17
CA GLY A 18 2.56 10.49 0.61
C GLY A 18 4.05 10.67 0.90
N ASN A 19 4.79 9.56 1.02
CA ASN A 19 6.24 9.57 1.16
C ASN A 19 7.01 9.52 -0.17
N GLY A 20 6.34 9.75 -1.31
CA GLY A 20 6.96 9.73 -2.64
C GLY A 20 7.47 8.35 -3.07
N GLY A 21 6.88 7.27 -2.57
CA GLY A 21 7.28 5.91 -2.92
C GLY A 21 8.57 5.41 -2.26
N THR A 22 9.16 6.20 -1.37
CA THR A 22 10.38 5.85 -0.62
C THR A 22 10.09 5.05 0.66
N MET A 23 8.83 5.04 1.12
CA MET A 23 8.44 4.36 2.34
C MET A 23 8.57 2.84 2.20
N LYS A 24 9.15 2.19 3.22
CA LYS A 24 9.28 0.73 3.26
C LYS A 24 7.92 0.10 3.52
N LEU A 25 7.63 -1.00 2.81
CA LEU A 25 6.38 -1.75 2.99
C LEU A 25 6.28 -2.38 4.38
N LYS A 26 7.43 -2.70 5.00
CA LYS A 26 7.53 -3.19 6.38
C LYS A 26 6.96 -2.20 7.39
N ASP A 27 7.34 -0.93 7.27
CA ASP A 27 6.86 0.13 8.16
C ASP A 27 5.37 0.39 7.99
N ILE A 28 4.87 0.38 6.75
CA ILE A 28 3.43 0.51 6.46
C ILE A 28 2.64 -0.68 7.02
N ALA A 29 3.20 -1.89 6.88
CA ALA A 29 2.60 -3.11 7.42
C ALA A 29 2.53 -3.06 8.96
N ALA A 30 3.61 -2.63 9.61
CA ALA A 30 3.65 -2.45 11.06
C ALA A 30 2.68 -1.35 11.53
N ALA A 31 2.62 -0.21 10.84
CA ALA A 31 1.74 0.91 11.17
C ALA A 31 0.24 0.55 11.04
N LEU A 32 -0.10 -0.33 10.12
CA LEU A 32 -1.47 -0.82 9.92
C LEU A 32 -1.73 -2.13 10.64
N SER A 33 -0.75 -2.67 11.38
CA SER A 33 -0.80 -3.98 12.04
C SER A 33 -1.26 -5.11 11.11
N ILE A 34 -0.82 -5.07 9.85
CA ILE A 34 -1.08 -6.07 8.80
C ILE A 34 0.22 -6.78 8.41
N GLY A 35 0.10 -7.89 7.68
CA GLY A 35 1.28 -8.60 7.16
C GLY A 35 1.95 -7.87 6.00
N GLU A 36 3.29 -7.85 5.97
CA GLU A 36 4.06 -7.29 4.83
C GLU A 36 3.67 -7.93 3.49
N THR A 37 3.37 -9.23 3.49
CA THR A 37 2.90 -9.96 2.31
C THR A 37 1.61 -9.37 1.74
N GLN A 38 0.71 -8.90 2.60
CA GLN A 38 -0.54 -8.24 2.20
C GLN A 38 -0.25 -6.90 1.51
N VAL A 39 0.63 -6.09 2.08
CA VAL A 39 1.05 -4.79 1.52
C VAL A 39 1.77 -4.98 0.18
N ARG A 40 2.67 -5.98 0.06
CA ARG A 40 3.32 -6.35 -1.20
C ARG A 40 2.30 -6.72 -2.28
N LYS A 41 1.30 -7.54 -1.93
CA LYS A 41 0.23 -7.94 -2.85
C LYS A 41 -0.54 -6.71 -3.35
N TRP A 42 -0.89 -5.78 -2.46
CA TRP A 42 -1.55 -4.53 -2.85
C TRP A 42 -0.67 -3.66 -3.73
N LYS A 43 0.61 -3.47 -3.38
CA LYS A 43 1.56 -2.71 -4.20
C LYS A 43 1.62 -3.22 -5.64
N PHE A 44 1.61 -4.54 -5.82
CA PHE A 44 1.61 -5.18 -7.13
C PHE A 44 0.26 -5.03 -7.85
N GLN A 45 -0.87 -5.30 -7.16
CA GLN A 45 -2.21 -5.20 -7.74
C GLN A 45 -2.58 -3.77 -8.15
N ASP A 46 -2.22 -2.79 -7.34
CA ASP A 46 -2.46 -1.36 -7.62
C ASP A 46 -1.34 -0.72 -8.43
N LYS A 47 -0.28 -1.46 -8.76
CA LYS A 47 0.91 -0.98 -9.48
C LYS A 47 1.41 0.35 -8.91
N TRP A 48 1.68 0.42 -7.61
CA TRP A 48 2.04 1.69 -6.95
C TRP A 48 3.23 2.39 -7.62
N THR A 49 4.17 1.63 -8.17
CA THR A 49 5.34 2.13 -8.91
C THR A 49 5.04 2.66 -10.31
N ALA A 50 3.92 2.30 -10.94
CA ALA A 50 3.59 2.75 -12.30
C ALA A 50 3.32 4.28 -12.39
N ARG A 51 3.23 4.98 -11.24
CA ARG A 51 3.07 6.43 -11.20
C ARG A 51 4.39 7.21 -11.30
N PHE A 52 5.53 6.52 -11.29
CA PHE A 52 6.87 7.12 -11.37
C PHE A 52 7.62 6.77 -12.66
N GLU A 53 6.91 6.23 -13.67
CA GLU A 53 7.44 6.08 -15.04
C GLU A 53 7.21 7.36 -15.86
#